data_AF-A0A4U8VYC4-F1
#
_entry.id   AF-A0A4U8VYC4-F1
#
_cell.length_a   1.000
_cell.length_b   1.000
_cell.length_c   1.000
_cell.angle_alpha   90.00
_cell.angle_beta   90.00
_cell.angle_gamma   90.00
#
_symmetry.space_group_name_H-M   'P 1'
#
loop_
_entity.id
_entity.type
_entity.pdbx_description
1 polymer ?
#
loop_
_entity_poly.entity_id
_entity_poly.type
_entity_poly.pdbx_seq_one_letter_code
_entity_poly.pdbx_strand_id
1 'polypeptide(L)'
;MPTVAVTDATFQSHVLDSASPVVVNFWARWCGPCRRLAPVLEQIADEHSEDFTVVKVEIDENPATAGTYKVMAVPTTVLFVNRREVARVTGALPKGALLDALLEPYRRDGDCQQSTL
;
A
#
# COMPACT_ATOMS: atom_id res chain seq x y z
N MET A 1 -9.13 -8.41 -8.50
CA MET A 1 -8.35 -9.52 -7.92
C MET A 1 -8.31 -9.38 -6.41
N PRO A 2 -8.40 -10.49 -5.65
CA PRO A 2 -8.32 -10.42 -4.20
C PRO A 2 -6.98 -9.84 -3.75
N THR A 3 -7.02 -9.01 -2.70
CA THR A 3 -5.83 -8.48 -2.04
C THR A 3 -4.87 -9.61 -1.64
N VAL A 4 -3.64 -9.58 -2.16
CA VAL A 4 -2.64 -10.63 -1.93
C VAL A 4 -2.11 -10.51 -0.51
N ALA A 5 -2.19 -11.60 0.27
CA ALA A 5 -1.58 -11.65 1.59
C ALA A 5 -0.05 -11.83 1.43
N VAL A 6 0.70 -10.90 2.01
CA VAL A 6 2.17 -10.89 1.98
C VAL A 6 2.69 -11.07 3.40
N THR A 7 3.73 -11.89 3.55
CA THR A 7 4.37 -12.17 4.83
C THR A 7 5.77 -11.58 4.89
N ASP A 8 6.39 -11.57 6.07
CA ASP A 8 7.79 -11.13 6.27
C ASP A 8 8.76 -11.80 5.28
N ALA A 9 8.56 -13.08 4.97
CA ALA A 9 9.41 -13.84 4.06
C ALA A 9 9.16 -13.51 2.58
N THR A 10 7.94 -13.14 2.22
CA THR A 10 7.54 -12.88 0.82
C THR A 10 7.52 -11.40 0.46
N PHE A 11 7.65 -10.51 1.45
CA PHE A 11 7.60 -9.06 1.28
C PHE A 11 8.60 -8.56 0.25
N GLN A 12 9.85 -9.02 0.34
CA GLN A 12 10.89 -8.59 -0.58
C GLN A 12 10.52 -8.95 -2.04
N SER A 13 10.17 -10.20 -2.30
CA SER A 13 9.88 -10.66 -3.66
C SER A 13 8.60 -10.06 -4.24
N HIS A 14 7.57 -9.87 -3.41
CA HIS A 14 6.26 -9.38 -3.86
C HIS A 14 6.13 -7.86 -3.90
N VAL A 15 6.88 -7.13 -3.06
CA VAL A 15 6.77 -5.67 -2.93
C VAL A 15 7.99 -4.97 -3.51
N LEU A 16 9.20 -5.39 -3.09
CA LEU A 16 10.42 -4.71 -3.50
C LEU A 16 10.87 -5.13 -4.91
N ASP A 17 10.79 -6.43 -5.21
CA ASP A 17 11.19 -6.95 -6.53
C ASP A 17 10.07 -6.84 -7.58
N SER A 18 8.93 -6.23 -7.24
CA SER A 18 7.85 -5.96 -8.18
C SER A 18 8.25 -4.91 -9.21
N ALA A 19 7.97 -5.20 -10.48
CA ALA A 19 8.15 -4.25 -11.58
C ALA A 19 7.06 -3.15 -11.59
N SER A 20 5.89 -3.44 -11.03
CA SER A 20 4.77 -2.52 -10.94
C SER A 20 4.70 -1.89 -9.54
N PRO A 21 4.12 -0.68 -9.40
CA PRO A 21 3.86 -0.07 -8.10
C PRO A 21 3.05 -1.01 -7.20
N VAL A 22 3.41 -1.10 -5.92
CA VAL A 22 2.77 -1.97 -4.94
C VAL A 22 2.27 -1.17 -3.75
N VAL A 23 0.97 -1.20 -3.53
CA VAL A 23 0.30 -0.62 -2.36
C VAL A 23 0.23 -1.69 -1.27
N VAL A 24 0.95 -1.47 -0.18
CA VAL A 24 0.95 -2.34 1.01
C VAL A 24 0.00 -1.76 2.04
N ASN A 25 -1.05 -2.49 2.40
CA ASN A 25 -1.91 -2.17 3.52
C ASN A 25 -1.55 -3.02 4.75
N PHE A 26 -1.09 -2.33 5.80
CA PHE A 26 -0.88 -2.89 7.12
C PHE A 26 -2.20 -2.86 7.90
N TRP A 27 -2.67 -4.05 8.27
CA TRP A 27 -3.94 -4.24 8.97
C TRP A 27 -3.79 -5.20 10.14
N ALA A 28 -4.80 -5.22 11.02
CA ALA A 28 -4.88 -6.16 12.13
C ALA A 28 -6.34 -6.59 12.37
N ARG A 29 -6.55 -7.79 12.88
CA ARG A 29 -7.90 -8.33 13.12
C ARG A 29 -8.66 -7.58 14.21
N TRP A 30 -7.95 -7.04 15.19
CA TRP A 30 -8.51 -6.24 16.28
C TRP A 30 -8.84 -4.79 15.85
N CYS A 31 -8.45 -4.38 14.65
CA CYS A 31 -8.70 -3.03 14.14
C CYS A 31 -10.14 -2.88 13.62
N GLY A 32 -11.02 -2.30 14.45
CA GLY A 32 -12.39 -1.97 14.07
C GLY A 32 -12.52 -1.13 12.79
N PRO A 33 -11.79 0.00 12.65
CA PRO A 33 -11.82 0.84 11.44
C PRO A 33 -11.35 0.12 10.17
N CYS A 34 -10.41 -0.83 10.29
CA CYS A 34 -9.85 -1.57 9.15
C CYS A 34 -10.92 -2.40 8.44
N ARG A 35 -11.91 -2.94 9.17
CA ARG A 35 -13.04 -3.69 8.56
C ARG A 35 -13.88 -2.86 7.59
N ARG A 36 -13.97 -1.54 7.80
CA ARG A 36 -14.66 -0.63 6.87
C ARG A 36 -13.80 -0.28 5.66
N LEU A 37 -12.47 -0.29 5.83
CA LEU A 37 -11.52 0.02 4.76
C LEU A 37 -11.29 -1.17 3.82
N ALA A 38 -11.40 -2.40 4.32
CA ALA A 38 -11.21 -3.63 3.55
C ALA A 38 -11.99 -3.65 2.21
N PRO A 39 -13.31 -3.42 2.15
CA PRO A 39 -14.04 -3.41 0.88
C PRO A 39 -13.64 -2.26 -0.04
N VAL A 40 -13.20 -1.13 0.52
CA VAL A 40 -12.71 0.01 -0.27
C VAL A 40 -11.39 -0.34 -0.95
N LEU A 41 -10.47 -0.97 -0.23
CA LEU A 41 -9.19 -1.43 -0.77
C LEU A 41 -9.37 -2.50 -1.83
N GLU A 42 -10.32 -3.44 -1.65
CA GLU A 42 -10.64 -4.45 -2.66
C GLU A 42 -11.19 -3.81 -3.94
N GLN A 43 -12.10 -2.83 -3.83
CA GLN A 43 -12.59 -2.09 -4.99
C GLN A 43 -11.47 -1.34 -5.72
N ILE A 44 -10.58 -0.68 -4.98
CA ILE A 44 -9.42 0.01 -5.56
C ILE A 44 -8.50 -1.00 -6.27
N ALA A 45 -8.22 -2.14 -5.64
CA ALA A 45 -7.37 -3.18 -6.20
C ALA A 45 -7.94 -3.76 -7.50
N ASP A 46 -9.27 -3.87 -7.60
CA ASP A 46 -9.95 -4.33 -8.79
C ASP A 46 -9.87 -3.29 -9.92
N GLU A 47 -10.24 -2.05 -9.61
CA GLU A 47 -10.32 -0.96 -10.59
C GLU A 47 -8.95 -0.51 -11.12
N HIS A 48 -7.91 -0.58 -10.29
CA HIS A 48 -6.55 -0.12 -10.62
C HIS A 48 -5.52 -1.25 -10.70
N SER A 49 -5.97 -2.49 -10.93
CA SER A 49 -5.09 -3.65 -11.05
C SER A 49 -4.03 -3.52 -12.15
N GLU A 50 -4.28 -2.70 -13.17
CA GLU A 50 -3.34 -2.39 -14.25
C GLU A 50 -2.31 -1.30 -13.85
N ASP A 51 -2.69 -0.38 -12.95
CA ASP A 51 -1.82 0.71 -12.49
C ASP A 51 -0.90 0.26 -11.33
N PHE A 52 -1.43 -0.49 -10.38
CA PHE A 52 -0.72 -0.92 -9.17
C PHE A 52 -1.32 -2.18 -8.55
N THR A 53 -0.47 -2.92 -7.82
CA THR A 53 -0.89 -4.11 -7.07
C THR A 53 -1.19 -3.77 -5.62
N VAL A 54 -2.34 -4.19 -5.10
CA VAL A 54 -2.67 -4.02 -3.68
C VAL A 54 -2.40 -5.31 -2.91
N VAL A 55 -1.58 -5.22 -1.88
CA VAL A 55 -1.23 -6.31 -0.97
C VAL A 55 -1.59 -5.96 0.46
N LYS A 56 -1.86 -6.97 1.27
CA LYS A 56 -2.17 -6.83 2.69
C LYS A 56 -1.15 -7.56 3.55
N VAL A 57 -0.72 -6.91 4.62
CA VAL A 57 0.21 -7.46 5.61
C VAL A 57 -0.45 -7.39 6.97
N GLU A 58 -0.64 -8.54 7.60
CA GLU A 58 -1.18 -8.61 8.96
C GLU A 58 -0.03 -8.39 9.96
N ILE A 59 -0.12 -7.33 10.76
CA ILE A 59 1.01 -6.90 11.59
C ILE A 59 1.30 -7.81 12.79
N ASP A 60 0.32 -8.61 13.23
CA ASP A 60 0.48 -9.51 14.38
C ASP A 60 1.29 -10.77 13.97
N GLU A 61 1.06 -11.28 12.76
CA GLU A 61 1.81 -12.38 12.13
C GLU A 61 3.14 -11.93 11.52
N ASN A 62 3.28 -10.64 11.19
CA ASN A 62 4.44 -10.08 10.48
C ASN A 62 5.10 -8.91 11.24
N PRO A 63 5.58 -9.15 12.49
CA PRO A 63 6.14 -8.10 13.34
C PRO A 63 7.47 -7.55 12.82
N ALA A 64 8.23 -8.32 12.02
CA ALA A 64 9.51 -7.86 11.50
C ALA A 64 9.33 -6.78 10.43
N THR A 65 8.41 -6.98 9.49
CA THR A 65 8.04 -5.96 8.48
C THR A 65 7.40 -4.76 9.16
N ALA A 66 6.46 -4.98 10.10
CA ALA A 66 5.82 -3.89 10.84
C ALA A 66 6.84 -3.02 11.59
N GLY A 67 7.83 -3.64 12.25
CA GLY A 67 8.91 -2.94 12.93
C GLY A 67 9.84 -2.19 11.96
N THR A 68 10.21 -2.81 10.84
CA THR A 68 11.08 -2.22 9.81
C THR A 68 10.49 -0.95 9.24
N TYR A 69 9.19 -0.97 8.90
CA TYR A 69 8.49 0.20 8.36
C TYR A 69 7.88 1.13 9.41
N LYS A 70 8.17 0.86 10.70
CA LYS A 70 7.72 1.64 11.86
C LYS A 70 6.20 1.84 11.88
N VAL A 71 5.46 0.76 11.64
CA VAL A 71 4.00 0.78 11.68
C VAL A 71 3.53 0.81 13.12
N MET A 72 3.32 2.02 13.64
CA MET A 72 2.89 2.24 15.03
C MET A 72 1.36 2.21 15.20
N ALA A 73 0.61 2.36 14.12
CA ALA A 73 -0.84 2.38 14.12
C ALA A 73 -1.39 1.75 12.84
N VAL A 74 -2.56 1.13 12.95
CA VAL A 74 -3.31 0.53 11.84
C VAL A 74 -4.70 1.18 11.70
N PRO A 75 -5.25 1.30 10.48
CA PRO A 75 -4.67 0.88 9.21
C PRO A 75 -3.59 1.85 8.75
N THR A 76 -2.48 1.33 8.22
CA THR A 76 -1.46 2.15 7.53
C THR A 76 -1.29 1.60 6.12
N THR A 77 -1.36 2.46 5.13
CA THR A 77 -1.17 2.11 3.72
C THR A 77 0.08 2.81 3.21
N VAL A 78 0.93 2.08 2.51
CA VAL A 78 2.21 2.57 1.99
C VAL A 78 2.32 2.19 0.52
N LEU A 79 2.69 3.14 -0.33
CA LEU A 79 2.98 2.89 -1.74
C LEU A 79 4.48 2.68 -1.93
N PHE A 80 4.82 1.55 -2.54
CA PHE A 80 6.16 1.21 -2.96
C PHE A 80 6.30 1.28 -4.47
N VAL A 81 7.33 1.97 -4.95
CA VAL A 81 7.68 2.07 -6.37
C VAL A 81 9.19 1.95 -6.47
N ASN A 82 9.70 1.09 -7.36
CA ASN A 82 11.14 0.91 -7.56
C ASN A 82 11.91 0.67 -6.25
N ARG A 83 11.39 -0.19 -5.36
CA ARG A 83 11.94 -0.50 -4.02
C ARG A 83 11.97 0.67 -3.03
N ARG A 84 11.28 1.77 -3.32
CA ARG A 84 11.23 2.98 -2.47
C ARG A 84 9.82 3.25 -2.01
N GLU A 85 9.71 3.77 -0.81
CA GLU A 85 8.46 4.33 -0.30
C GLU A 85 8.22 5.69 -0.95
N VAL A 86 7.12 5.82 -1.69
CA VAL A 86 6.73 7.05 -2.39
C VAL A 86 5.63 7.79 -1.63
N ALA A 87 4.73 7.04 -0.99
CA ALA A 87 3.62 7.60 -0.24
C ALA A 87 3.31 6.76 1.00
N ARG A 88 2.84 7.44 2.06
CA ARG A 88 2.40 6.81 3.30
C ARG A 88 1.15 7.51 3.81
N VAL A 89 0.15 6.71 4.15
CA VAL A 89 -1.11 7.14 4.73
C VAL A 89 -1.36 6.33 5.99
N THR A 90 -1.48 7.00 7.14
CA THR A 90 -1.86 6.36 8.40
C THR A 90 -3.28 6.79 8.76
N GLY A 91 -4.17 5.82 8.89
CA GLY A 91 -5.59 6.02 9.20
C GLY A 91 -6.53 5.47 8.13
N ALA A 92 -7.82 5.39 8.49
CA ALA A 92 -8.86 4.98 7.55
C ALA A 92 -9.38 6.20 6.79
N LEU A 93 -8.97 6.34 5.53
CA LEU A 93 -9.47 7.36 4.61
C LEU A 93 -10.55 6.79 3.68
N PRO A 94 -11.49 7.62 3.19
CA PRO A 94 -12.39 7.22 2.12
C PRO A 94 -11.61 7.00 0.81
N LYS A 95 -12.19 6.23 -0.12
CA LYS A 95 -11.59 5.82 -1.40
C LYS A 95 -10.87 6.96 -2.13
N GLY A 96 -11.57 8.07 -2.37
CA GLY A 96 -11.02 9.21 -3.10
C GLY A 96 -9.79 9.81 -2.42
N ALA A 97 -9.89 10.13 -1.14
CA ALA A 97 -8.78 10.70 -0.38
C ALA A 97 -7.59 9.74 -0.26
N LEU A 98 -7.83 8.43 -0.16
CA LEU A 98 -6.77 7.43 -0.15
C LEU A 98 -6.07 7.37 -1.52
N LEU A 99 -6.83 7.36 -2.62
CA LEU A 99 -6.27 7.37 -3.97
C LEU A 99 -5.48 8.65 -4.22
N ASP A 100 -6.01 9.81 -3.87
CA ASP A 100 -5.30 11.09 -4.03
C ASP A 100 -3.97 11.06 -3.26
N ALA A 101 -4.00 10.69 -1.98
CA ALA A 101 -2.79 10.65 -1.15
C ALA A 101 -1.72 9.64 -1.63
N LEU A 102 -2.12 8.57 -2.32
CA LEU A 102 -1.19 7.58 -2.89
C LEU A 102 -0.74 7.96 -4.31
N LEU A 103 -1.64 8.46 -5.15
CA LEU A 103 -1.40 8.71 -6.57
C LEU A 103 -0.81 10.08 -6.86
N GLU A 104 -1.09 11.11 -6.06
CA GLU A 104 -0.45 12.42 -6.22
C GLU A 104 1.08 12.34 -6.21
N PRO A 105 1.75 11.74 -5.20
CA PRO A 105 3.19 11.62 -5.20
C PRO A 105 3.70 10.70 -6.33
N TYR A 106 2.99 9.60 -6.63
CA TYR A 106 3.34 8.71 -7.74
C TYR A 106 3.33 9.42 -9.11
N ARG A 107 2.31 10.23 -9.36
CA ARG A 107 2.19 11.04 -10.58
C ARG A 107 3.29 12.09 -10.65
N ARG A 108 3.68 12.69 -9.53
CA ARG A 108 4.79 13.66 -9.49
C ARG A 108 6.13 13.02 -9.78
N ASP A 109 6.41 11.82 -9.28
CA ASP A 109 7.63 11.09 -9.62
C ASP A 109 7.67 10.70 -11.11
N GLY A 110 6.52 10.35 -11.71
CA GLY A 110 6.42 10.10 -13.16
C GLY A 110 6.53 11.37 -14.03
N ASP A 111 6.08 12.52 -13.53
CA ASP A 111 6.08 13.81 -14.22
C ASP A 111 7.40 14.57 -14.08
N CYS A 112 8.21 14.29 -13.04
CA CYS A 112 9.56 14.83 -12.92
C CYS A 112 10.51 14.32 -14.02
N GLN A 113 10.13 13.25 -14.73
CA GLN A 113 10.81 12.79 -15.95
C GLN A 113 10.32 13.47 -17.24
N GLN A 114 9.29 14.33 -17.16
CA GLN A 114 8.75 15.10 -18.29
C GLN A 114 8.97 16.63 -18.15
N SER A 115 9.41 17.13 -16.99
CA SER A 115 9.71 18.56 -16.76
C SER A 115 11.22 18.88 -16.82
N THR A 116 11.88 18.41 -17.87
CA THR A 116 13.19 18.94 -18.34
C THR A 116 13.16 18.95 -19.86
N LEU A 117 12.34 19.84 -20.42
CA LEU A 117 12.43 20.35 -21.78
C LEU A 117 12.08 21.84 -21.77
#